data_AF-A0A9X6Y7H7-F1
#
_entry.id   AF-A0A9X6Y7H7-F1
#
_cell.length_a   1.000
_cell.length_b   1.000
_cell.length_c   1.000
_cell.angle_alpha   90.00
_cell.angle_beta   90.00
_cell.angle_gamma   90.00
#
_symmetry.space_group_name_H-M   'P 1'
#
loop_
_entity.id
_entity.type
_entity.pdbx_description
1 polymer ?
#
loop_
_entity_poly.entity_id
_entity_poly.type
_entity_poly.pdbx_seq_one_letter_code
_entity_poly.pdbx_strand_id
1 'polypeptide(L)'
;MARMKYSKAEKLAILALYKDGHHSIADITAKFSVDPGTIRDWKRRYEVNGEDGLEEALSWKRYSKELKLAAVNDYLSGHDSLNKIIQKYNISSTAVLRKWIKKYNSHRELNDTGKGMTNSMTSRRKTTLEERIQIVNYCIQHQKNYQLTAESYEVSYQQVYQWVKKFEANGEEALQDKRGRKKEEYELTAEEKFKLEMKRLERENERLRAEKCFLKKVRRTRKEASLTSVRLQNKYRAIQDLHANENLAVILSCEIAGVSRAAYYKWLQRTPTARELENEAILLDIQAIYARVEGIYGYRRMKLNINRMYHKKFNHKRIYRLMHIAGLQSVIRRKRKRYVPSTAQYVAENRLNHEFTASKPNEKWVTDVTEFKLGNGRKTYLSAILDLYDGSIISYVLGHSNNNKLVFQTLDQAITILKENEHPLIHSDRGYQYTSHGFKRKIEKAKMIHSMSRVGKCIDNGPMESFWGTLKCEKYYLHKYETFEALQQAIDNYIQFYNNERYQEKLNGLSPLEYRVQAA
;
A
#
# COMPACT_ATOMS: atom_id res chain seq x y z
N MET A 1 -22.53 -2.56 -34.87
CA MET A 1 -21.71 -1.48 -35.47
C MET A 1 -22.00 -0.21 -34.68
N ALA A 2 -21.05 0.29 -33.90
CA ALA A 2 -21.21 1.56 -33.20
C ALA A 2 -21.04 2.70 -34.23
N ARG A 3 -22.02 3.60 -34.31
CA ARG A 3 -22.04 4.76 -35.22
C ARG A 3 -20.81 5.66 -35.00
N MET A 4 -20.27 6.20 -36.10
CA MET A 4 -19.15 7.15 -36.13
C MET A 4 -19.38 8.34 -35.19
N LYS A 5 -18.34 8.71 -34.41
CA LYS A 5 -18.35 9.93 -33.59
C LYS A 5 -17.91 11.19 -34.37
N TYR A 6 -17.19 11.04 -35.48
CA TYR A 6 -16.68 12.15 -36.32
C TYR A 6 -16.60 11.77 -37.81
N SER A 7 -17.19 12.59 -38.67
CA SER A 7 -17.20 12.51 -40.14
C SER A 7 -15.83 12.85 -40.77
N LYS A 8 -15.65 12.54 -42.07
CA LYS A 8 -14.43 12.88 -42.84
C LYS A 8 -14.19 14.40 -42.84
N ALA A 9 -15.25 15.18 -43.05
CA ALA A 9 -15.21 16.64 -43.04
C ALA A 9 -14.78 17.21 -41.68
N GLU A 10 -15.32 16.68 -40.57
CA GLU A 10 -14.92 17.12 -39.22
C GLU A 10 -13.45 16.79 -38.92
N LYS A 11 -12.95 15.63 -39.37
CA LYS A 11 -11.54 15.26 -39.22
C LYS A 11 -10.62 16.22 -39.99
N LEU A 12 -10.99 16.61 -41.21
CA LEU A 12 -10.24 17.57 -42.02
C LEU A 12 -10.21 18.96 -41.38
N ALA A 13 -11.35 19.44 -40.87
CA ALA A 13 -11.43 20.72 -40.15
C ALA A 13 -10.53 20.73 -38.90
N ILE A 14 -10.51 19.63 -38.14
CA ILE A 14 -9.65 19.48 -36.95
C ILE A 14 -8.17 19.47 -37.33
N LEU A 15 -7.79 18.79 -38.43
CA LEU A 15 -6.41 18.77 -38.91
C LEU A 15 -5.95 20.11 -39.50
N ALA A 16 -6.85 20.88 -40.13
CA ALA A 16 -6.55 22.23 -40.59
C ALA A 16 -6.23 23.16 -39.42
N LEU A 17 -7.04 23.14 -38.35
CA LEU A 17 -6.79 23.91 -37.12
C LEU A 17 -5.49 23.49 -36.42
N TYR A 18 -5.14 22.21 -36.49
CA TYR A 18 -3.87 21.70 -35.96
C TYR A 18 -2.66 22.19 -36.77
N LYS A 19 -2.81 22.38 -38.08
CA LYS A 19 -1.74 22.84 -38.99
C LYS A 19 -1.53 24.36 -38.94
N ASP A 20 -2.58 25.11 -38.65
CA ASP A 20 -2.60 26.57 -38.56
C ASP A 20 -1.72 27.12 -37.42
N GLY A 21 -1.31 26.28 -36.45
CA GLY A 21 -0.33 26.63 -35.41
C GLY A 21 -0.82 27.59 -34.33
N HIS A 22 -1.97 28.24 -34.54
CA HIS A 22 -2.60 29.19 -33.62
C HIS A 22 -3.36 28.53 -32.45
N HIS A 23 -3.57 27.21 -32.47
CA HIS A 23 -4.26 26.46 -31.43
C HIS A 23 -3.38 25.34 -30.89
N SER A 24 -3.27 25.21 -29.57
CA SER A 24 -2.57 24.07 -28.97
C SER A 24 -3.40 22.78 -29.12
N ILE A 25 -2.75 21.61 -29.03
CA ILE A 25 -3.45 20.31 -29.01
C ILE A 25 -4.50 20.26 -27.90
N ALA A 26 -4.22 20.90 -26.77
CA ALA A 26 -5.13 20.96 -25.64
C ALA A 26 -6.40 21.76 -25.98
N ASP A 27 -6.27 22.87 -26.72
CA ASP A 27 -7.39 23.71 -27.14
C ASP A 27 -8.28 22.99 -28.15
N ILE A 28 -7.68 22.29 -29.11
CA ILE A 28 -8.41 21.49 -30.11
C ILE A 28 -9.11 20.30 -29.44
N THR A 29 -8.45 19.66 -28.49
CA THR A 29 -9.01 18.56 -27.68
C THR A 29 -10.23 19.01 -26.89
N ALA A 30 -10.14 20.18 -26.23
CA ALA A 30 -11.24 20.76 -25.47
C ALA A 30 -12.41 21.18 -26.37
N LYS A 31 -12.11 21.80 -27.52
CA LYS A 31 -13.11 22.31 -28.47
C LYS A 31 -13.91 21.20 -29.18
N PHE A 32 -13.27 20.11 -29.56
CA PHE A 32 -13.92 19.03 -30.33
C PHE A 32 -14.17 17.75 -29.53
N SER A 33 -13.77 17.71 -28.25
CA SER A 33 -13.88 16.53 -27.38
C SER A 33 -13.22 15.26 -27.97
N VAL A 34 -12.10 15.45 -28.66
CA VAL A 34 -11.30 14.39 -29.31
C VAL A 34 -10.02 14.17 -28.52
N ASP A 35 -9.71 12.91 -28.19
CA ASP A 35 -8.48 12.58 -27.48
C ASP A 35 -7.22 13.01 -28.27
N PRO A 36 -6.18 13.59 -27.61
CA PRO A 36 -4.95 14.03 -28.26
C PRO A 36 -4.22 12.96 -29.07
N GLY A 37 -4.34 11.69 -28.67
CA GLY A 37 -3.79 10.55 -29.40
C GLY A 37 -4.56 10.24 -30.68
N THR A 38 -5.87 10.50 -30.71
CA THR A 38 -6.72 10.32 -31.89
C THR A 38 -6.43 11.37 -32.97
N ILE A 39 -6.22 12.63 -32.59
CA ILE A 39 -5.80 13.69 -33.54
C ILE A 39 -4.45 13.36 -34.18
N ARG A 40 -3.49 12.87 -33.37
CA ARG A 40 -2.18 12.41 -33.87
C ARG A 40 -2.29 11.22 -34.81
N ASP A 41 -3.22 10.30 -34.57
CA ASP A 41 -3.49 9.15 -35.45
C ASP A 41 -4.08 9.60 -36.80
N TRP A 42 -5.07 10.51 -36.78
CA TRP A 42 -5.62 11.11 -38.00
C TRP A 42 -4.57 11.84 -38.82
N LYS A 43 -3.72 12.65 -38.18
CA LYS A 43 -2.61 13.34 -38.85
C LYS A 43 -1.69 12.34 -39.55
N ARG A 44 -1.25 11.29 -38.84
CA ARG A 44 -0.38 10.24 -39.42
C ARG A 44 -1.05 9.56 -40.61
N ARG A 45 -2.33 9.23 -40.51
CA ARG A 45 -3.07 8.57 -41.59
C ARG A 45 -3.22 9.46 -42.82
N TYR A 46 -3.44 10.77 -42.59
CA TYR A 46 -3.50 11.79 -43.62
C TYR A 46 -2.15 12.00 -44.31
N GLU A 47 -1.05 12.05 -43.56
CA GLU A 47 0.31 12.18 -44.13
C GLU A 47 0.70 10.99 -45.03
N VAL A 48 0.19 9.79 -44.76
CA VAL A 48 0.54 8.57 -45.51
C VAL A 48 -0.41 8.31 -46.69
N ASN A 49 -1.71 8.55 -46.53
CA ASN A 49 -2.72 8.15 -47.52
C ASN A 49 -3.66 9.31 -47.92
N GLY A 50 -3.30 10.56 -47.65
CA GLY A 50 -4.12 11.73 -47.97
C GLY A 50 -5.49 11.72 -47.30
N GLU A 51 -6.49 12.32 -47.96
CA GLU A 51 -7.87 12.37 -47.46
C GLU A 51 -8.50 11.00 -47.27
N ASP A 52 -8.17 10.03 -48.13
CA ASP A 52 -8.66 8.64 -48.05
C ASP A 52 -8.18 7.94 -46.77
N GLY A 53 -7.04 8.38 -46.26
CA GLY A 53 -6.52 7.97 -44.96
C GLY A 53 -7.47 8.27 -43.80
N LEU A 54 -8.40 9.22 -43.91
CA LEU A 54 -9.34 9.61 -42.84
C LEU A 54 -10.67 8.85 -42.87
N GLU A 55 -10.89 8.06 -43.90
CA GLU A 55 -12.11 7.25 -44.04
C GLU A 55 -12.15 6.09 -43.04
N GLU A 56 -13.36 5.57 -42.78
CA GLU A 56 -13.51 4.40 -41.93
C GLU A 56 -13.10 3.14 -42.69
N ALA A 57 -12.24 2.33 -42.08
CA ALA A 57 -11.85 1.06 -42.68
C ALA A 57 -13.00 0.06 -42.53
N LEU A 58 -13.67 -0.26 -43.65
CA LEU A 58 -14.75 -1.27 -43.70
C LEU A 58 -14.22 -2.71 -43.55
N SER A 59 -12.91 -2.91 -43.66
CA SER A 59 -12.28 -4.22 -43.54
C SER A 59 -10.93 -4.13 -42.81
N TRP A 60 -10.49 -5.26 -42.27
CA TRP A 60 -9.18 -5.37 -41.63
C TRP A 60 -8.05 -5.24 -42.66
N LYS A 61 -7.07 -4.36 -42.40
CA LYS A 61 -5.85 -4.28 -43.23
C LYS A 61 -5.11 -5.62 -43.23
N ARG A 62 -4.80 -6.12 -44.42
CA ARG A 62 -3.99 -7.32 -44.63
C ARG A 62 -2.53 -6.95 -44.72
N TYR A 63 -1.68 -7.81 -44.16
CA TYR A 63 -0.23 -7.64 -44.12
C TYR A 63 0.40 -8.97 -44.50
N SER A 64 1.32 -8.95 -45.46
CA SER A 64 2.09 -10.14 -45.82
C SER A 64 3.11 -10.50 -44.75
N LYS A 65 3.57 -11.74 -44.75
CA LYS A 65 4.64 -12.26 -43.89
C LYS A 65 5.92 -11.43 -44.05
N GLU A 66 6.29 -11.11 -45.28
CA GLU A 66 7.53 -10.39 -45.62
C GLU A 66 7.51 -8.99 -45.02
N LEU A 67 6.38 -8.27 -45.16
CA LEU A 67 6.22 -6.93 -44.59
C LEU A 67 6.30 -6.96 -43.06
N LYS A 68 5.68 -7.96 -42.42
CA LYS A 68 5.73 -8.12 -40.96
C LYS A 68 7.16 -8.34 -40.47
N LEU A 69 7.93 -9.19 -41.15
CA LEU A 69 9.32 -9.47 -40.81
C LEU A 69 10.20 -8.24 -41.02
N ALA A 70 10.05 -7.54 -42.15
CA ALA A 70 10.79 -6.30 -42.41
C ALA A 70 10.54 -5.24 -41.34
N ALA A 71 9.28 -5.01 -40.95
CA ALA A 71 8.93 -4.05 -39.90
C ALA A 71 9.45 -4.43 -38.50
N VAL A 72 9.55 -5.72 -38.20
CA VAL A 72 10.15 -6.20 -36.93
C VAL A 72 11.67 -6.05 -36.96
N ASN A 73 12.32 -6.36 -38.08
CA ASN A 73 13.77 -6.20 -38.23
C ASN A 73 14.20 -4.73 -38.15
N ASP A 74 13.44 -3.81 -38.76
CA ASP A 74 13.65 -2.37 -38.64
C ASP A 74 13.49 -1.85 -37.20
N TYR A 75 12.65 -2.52 -36.40
CA TYR A 75 12.55 -2.21 -34.97
C TYR A 75 13.75 -2.73 -34.19
N LEU A 76 14.22 -3.95 -34.50
CA LEU A 76 15.36 -4.58 -33.85
C LEU A 76 16.70 -3.90 -34.18
N SER A 77 16.82 -3.24 -35.34
CA SER A 77 18.00 -2.45 -35.70
C SER A 77 18.16 -1.20 -34.82
N GLY A 78 17.10 -0.76 -34.14
CA GLY A 78 17.14 0.36 -33.19
C GLY A 78 17.21 1.76 -33.85
N HIS A 79 17.24 1.84 -35.18
CA HIS A 79 17.40 3.11 -35.91
C HIS A 79 16.12 3.94 -35.99
N ASP A 80 14.95 3.31 -35.99
CA ASP A 80 13.65 3.98 -36.14
C ASP A 80 12.73 3.78 -34.94
N SER A 81 11.99 4.82 -34.57
CA SER A 81 10.95 4.71 -33.54
C SER A 81 9.76 3.88 -34.04
N LEU A 82 9.00 3.26 -33.13
CA LEU A 82 7.77 2.53 -33.47
C LEU A 82 6.82 3.35 -34.35
N ASN A 83 6.73 4.66 -34.15
CA ASN A 83 5.87 5.54 -34.96
C ASN A 83 6.40 5.69 -36.39
N LYS A 84 7.72 5.81 -36.56
CA LYS A 84 8.35 5.93 -37.87
C LYS A 84 8.24 4.62 -38.67
N ILE A 85 8.36 3.48 -37.99
CA ILE A 85 8.19 2.15 -38.60
C ILE A 85 6.75 1.92 -39.06
N ILE A 86 5.74 2.21 -38.22
CA ILE A 86 4.34 2.05 -38.68
C ILE A 86 3.99 2.99 -39.83
N GLN A 87 4.63 4.17 -39.91
CA GLN A 87 4.47 5.10 -41.02
C GLN A 87 5.09 4.54 -42.30
N LYS A 88 6.35 4.08 -42.22
CA LYS A 88 7.12 3.47 -43.32
C LYS A 88 6.40 2.27 -43.95
N TYR A 89 5.82 1.39 -43.12
CA TYR A 89 5.16 0.16 -43.56
C TYR A 89 3.63 0.23 -43.62
N ASN A 90 3.04 1.43 -43.46
CA ASN A 90 1.59 1.67 -43.43
C ASN A 90 0.81 0.72 -42.47
N ILE A 91 1.38 0.46 -41.29
CA ILE A 91 0.81 -0.41 -40.27
C ILE A 91 -0.27 0.36 -39.50
N SER A 92 -1.39 -0.30 -39.22
CA SER A 92 -2.60 0.35 -38.69
C SER A 92 -2.43 0.96 -37.30
N SER A 93 -1.54 0.42 -36.47
CA SER A 93 -1.23 0.98 -35.15
C SER A 93 0.09 0.44 -34.58
N THR A 94 0.66 1.18 -33.63
CA THR A 94 1.80 0.70 -32.82
C THR A 94 1.46 -0.56 -32.03
N ALA A 95 0.20 -0.75 -31.65
CA ALA A 95 -0.25 -1.97 -30.96
C ALA A 95 -0.15 -3.21 -31.84
N VAL A 96 -0.42 -3.09 -33.15
CA VAL A 96 -0.26 -4.18 -34.12
C VAL A 96 1.21 -4.55 -34.28
N LEU A 97 2.09 -3.56 -34.47
CA LEU A 97 3.54 -3.80 -34.55
C LEU A 97 4.10 -4.43 -33.26
N ARG A 98 3.70 -3.94 -32.08
CA ARG A 98 4.09 -4.54 -30.78
C ARG A 98 3.64 -6.00 -30.64
N LYS A 99 2.48 -6.37 -31.16
CA LYS A 99 2.02 -7.77 -31.17
C LYS A 99 2.93 -8.63 -32.06
N TRP A 100 3.38 -8.13 -33.21
CA TRP A 100 4.30 -8.85 -34.07
C TRP A 100 5.67 -9.01 -33.42
N ILE A 101 6.24 -7.94 -32.84
CA ILE A 101 7.50 -7.98 -32.08
C ILE A 101 7.41 -9.00 -30.94
N LYS A 102 6.31 -8.98 -30.16
CA LYS A 102 6.09 -9.94 -29.07
C LYS A 102 6.02 -11.38 -29.59
N LYS A 103 5.36 -11.62 -30.72
CA LYS A 103 5.24 -12.95 -31.32
C LYS A 103 6.60 -13.44 -31.83
N TYR A 104 7.36 -12.57 -32.49
CA TYR A 104 8.72 -12.85 -32.95
C TYR A 104 9.66 -13.17 -31.78
N ASN A 105 9.67 -12.35 -30.73
CA ASN A 105 10.48 -12.56 -29.52
C ASN A 105 10.06 -13.81 -28.72
N SER A 106 8.89 -14.38 -29.00
CA SER A 106 8.45 -15.67 -28.44
C SER A 106 8.81 -16.87 -29.33
N HIS A 107 9.70 -16.67 -30.32
CA HIS A 107 10.11 -17.67 -31.31
C HIS A 107 8.94 -18.27 -32.11
N ARG A 108 7.87 -17.50 -32.31
CA ARG A 108 6.71 -17.92 -33.11
C ARG A 108 6.76 -17.27 -34.49
N GLU A 109 6.47 -18.07 -35.51
CA GLU A 109 6.48 -17.59 -36.90
C GLU A 109 5.41 -16.51 -37.17
N LEU A 110 5.81 -15.48 -37.91
CA LEU A 110 4.90 -14.46 -38.43
C LEU A 110 4.36 -14.96 -39.78
N ASN A 111 3.06 -15.19 -39.85
CA ASN A 111 2.38 -15.61 -41.08
C ASN A 111 1.59 -14.43 -41.66
N ASP A 112 1.11 -14.56 -42.89
CA ASP A 112 0.15 -13.62 -43.48
C ASP A 112 -1.05 -13.35 -42.57
N THR A 113 -1.65 -12.18 -42.70
CA THR A 113 -2.91 -11.91 -42.00
C THR A 113 -3.99 -12.85 -42.54
N GLY A 114 -4.36 -13.86 -41.75
CA GLY A 114 -5.32 -14.88 -42.16
C GLY A 114 -6.66 -14.29 -42.61
N LYS A 115 -7.24 -14.89 -43.65
CA LYS A 115 -8.69 -14.78 -43.90
C LYS A 115 -9.35 -15.32 -42.63
N GLY A 116 -10.10 -14.52 -41.88
CA GLY A 116 -10.79 -15.00 -40.67
C GLY A 116 -11.54 -16.31 -40.93
N MET A 117 -11.79 -17.14 -39.91
CA MET A 117 -12.42 -18.47 -40.07
C MET A 117 -13.55 -18.47 -41.12
N THR A 118 -13.28 -19.00 -42.30
CA THR A 118 -14.27 -19.19 -43.37
C THR A 118 -14.85 -20.60 -43.38
N ASN A 119 -14.42 -21.49 -42.48
CA ASN A 119 -14.88 -22.87 -42.45
C ASN A 119 -15.74 -23.10 -41.21
N SER A 120 -17.06 -22.92 -41.36
CA SER A 120 -17.99 -23.65 -40.48
C SER A 120 -17.84 -25.15 -40.78
N MET A 121 -18.01 -25.99 -39.76
CA MET A 121 -18.08 -27.45 -39.89
C MET A 121 -18.83 -27.87 -41.15
N THR A 122 -18.32 -28.91 -41.83
CA THR A 122 -18.85 -29.59 -43.02
C THR A 122 -20.35 -29.38 -43.18
N SER A 123 -20.78 -28.78 -44.29
CA SER A 123 -22.18 -28.56 -44.63
C SER A 123 -22.95 -29.88 -44.53
N ARG A 124 -23.63 -30.12 -43.41
CA ARG A 124 -24.54 -31.25 -43.25
C ARG A 124 -25.84 -30.94 -43.99
N ARG A 125 -26.44 -31.95 -44.62
CA ARG A 125 -27.79 -31.87 -45.18
C ARG A 125 -28.76 -31.39 -44.09
N LYS A 126 -29.50 -30.32 -44.37
CA LYS A 126 -30.57 -29.84 -43.50
C LYS A 126 -31.79 -30.72 -43.75
N THR A 127 -32.30 -31.39 -42.72
CA THR A 127 -33.54 -32.18 -42.80
C THR A 127 -34.73 -31.42 -42.22
N THR A 128 -35.88 -31.48 -42.89
CA THR A 128 -37.16 -30.94 -42.41
C THR A 128 -37.77 -31.84 -41.33
N LEU A 129 -38.83 -31.36 -40.65
CA LEU A 129 -39.54 -32.17 -39.65
C LEU A 129 -40.24 -33.38 -40.29
N GLU A 130 -40.89 -33.18 -41.44
CA GLU A 130 -41.54 -34.25 -42.20
C GLU A 130 -40.52 -35.30 -42.66
N GLU A 131 -39.36 -34.87 -43.16
CA GLU A 131 -38.27 -35.79 -43.53
C GLU A 131 -37.79 -36.60 -42.31
N ARG A 132 -37.70 -36.00 -41.12
CA ARG A 132 -37.31 -36.73 -39.90
C ARG A 132 -38.34 -37.76 -39.49
N ILE A 133 -39.63 -37.44 -39.60
CA ILE A 133 -40.72 -38.38 -39.30
C ILE A 133 -40.67 -39.56 -40.28
N GLN A 134 -40.46 -39.29 -41.58
CA GLN A 134 -40.30 -40.32 -42.60
C GLN A 134 -39.08 -41.22 -42.32
N ILE A 135 -37.93 -40.63 -42.01
CA ILE A 135 -36.69 -41.38 -41.67
C ILE A 135 -36.90 -42.29 -40.45
N VAL A 136 -37.59 -41.79 -39.42
CA VAL A 136 -37.88 -42.57 -38.21
C VAL A 136 -38.84 -43.72 -38.49
N ASN A 137 -39.94 -43.46 -39.22
CA ASN A 137 -40.91 -44.47 -39.58
C ASN A 137 -40.30 -45.56 -40.48
N TYR A 138 -39.47 -45.16 -41.44
CA TYR A 138 -38.70 -46.09 -42.27
C TYR A 138 -37.78 -46.98 -41.41
N CYS A 139 -37.06 -46.39 -40.45
CA CYS A 139 -36.20 -47.15 -39.54
C CYS A 139 -36.98 -48.17 -38.72
N ILE A 140 -38.16 -47.80 -38.20
CA ILE A 140 -39.03 -48.67 -37.41
C ILE A 140 -39.60 -49.81 -38.27
N GLN A 141 -40.03 -49.52 -39.50
CA GLN A 141 -40.53 -50.53 -40.45
C GLN A 141 -39.46 -51.55 -40.84
N HIS A 142 -38.20 -51.13 -40.94
CA HIS A 142 -37.06 -51.99 -41.22
C HIS A 142 -36.38 -52.55 -39.96
N GLN A 143 -37.17 -52.88 -38.92
CA GLN A 143 -36.69 -53.52 -37.68
C GLN A 143 -35.56 -52.78 -36.97
N LYS A 144 -35.59 -51.44 -36.98
CA LYS A 144 -34.56 -50.56 -36.40
C LYS A 144 -33.18 -50.73 -37.03
N ASN A 145 -33.12 -51.02 -38.33
CA ASN A 145 -31.86 -51.02 -39.07
C ASN A 145 -31.38 -49.58 -39.32
N TYR A 146 -30.69 -49.01 -38.32
CA TYR A 146 -30.16 -47.64 -38.33
C TYR A 146 -29.12 -47.41 -39.43
N GLN A 147 -28.35 -48.43 -39.79
CA GLN A 147 -27.29 -48.33 -40.80
C GLN A 147 -27.89 -48.20 -42.20
N LEU A 148 -28.83 -49.10 -42.54
CA LEU A 148 -29.57 -49.04 -43.80
C LEU A 148 -30.31 -47.71 -43.93
N THR A 149 -30.98 -47.27 -42.87
CA THR A 149 -31.74 -46.01 -42.86
C THR A 149 -30.82 -44.79 -43.04
N ALA A 150 -29.63 -44.80 -42.44
CA ALA A 150 -28.64 -43.73 -42.59
C ALA A 150 -28.13 -43.61 -44.03
N GLU A 151 -27.86 -44.75 -44.67
CA GLU A 151 -27.41 -44.83 -46.07
C GLU A 151 -28.52 -44.42 -47.04
N SER A 152 -29.74 -44.92 -46.87
CA SER A 152 -30.87 -44.61 -47.77
C SER A 152 -31.30 -43.14 -47.76
N TYR A 153 -31.15 -42.44 -46.64
CA TYR A 153 -31.57 -41.05 -46.49
C TYR A 153 -30.39 -40.05 -46.43
N GLU A 154 -29.16 -40.51 -46.65
CA GLU A 154 -27.94 -39.69 -46.61
C GLU A 154 -27.81 -38.85 -45.33
N VAL A 155 -28.17 -39.44 -44.19
CA VAL A 155 -28.09 -38.83 -42.85
C VAL A 155 -27.16 -39.65 -41.98
N SER A 156 -26.56 -39.04 -40.95
CA SER A 156 -25.63 -39.82 -40.11
C SER A 156 -26.37 -40.84 -39.25
N TYR A 157 -25.76 -42.00 -39.03
CA TYR A 157 -26.24 -43.03 -38.10
C TYR A 157 -26.70 -42.44 -36.75
N GLN A 158 -25.88 -41.54 -36.19
CA GLN A 158 -26.16 -40.87 -34.92
C GLN A 158 -27.46 -40.04 -34.97
N GLN A 159 -27.80 -39.45 -36.12
CA GLN A 159 -29.04 -38.70 -36.29
C GLN A 159 -30.25 -39.63 -36.29
N VAL A 160 -30.21 -40.72 -37.07
CA VAL A 160 -31.30 -41.70 -37.12
C VAL A 160 -31.54 -42.29 -35.74
N TYR A 161 -30.47 -42.73 -35.05
CA TYR A 161 -30.58 -43.28 -33.70
C TYR A 161 -31.20 -42.29 -32.70
N GLN A 162 -30.74 -41.03 -32.71
CA GLN A 162 -31.27 -40.00 -31.80
C GLN A 162 -32.72 -39.61 -32.14
N TRP A 163 -33.10 -39.60 -33.41
CA TRP A 163 -34.47 -39.32 -33.83
C TRP A 163 -35.42 -40.45 -33.42
N VAL A 164 -35.09 -41.71 -33.72
CA VAL A 164 -35.90 -42.88 -33.33
C VAL A 164 -36.05 -42.93 -31.81
N LYS A 165 -34.96 -42.76 -31.05
CA LYS A 165 -35.01 -42.75 -29.58
C LYS A 165 -35.94 -41.66 -29.02
N LYS A 166 -35.95 -40.47 -29.63
CA LYS A 166 -36.83 -39.37 -29.21
C LYS A 166 -38.29 -39.63 -29.55
N PHE A 167 -38.54 -40.18 -30.73
CA PHE A 167 -39.87 -40.53 -31.21
C PHE A 167 -40.50 -41.64 -30.35
N GLU A 168 -39.77 -42.70 -30.02
CA GLU A 168 -40.27 -43.77 -29.15
C GLU A 168 -40.60 -43.28 -27.73
N ALA A 169 -39.92 -42.25 -27.24
CA ALA A 169 -40.12 -41.74 -25.88
C ALA A 169 -41.28 -40.75 -25.78
N ASN A 170 -41.50 -39.89 -26.77
CA ASN A 170 -42.42 -38.75 -26.66
C ASN A 170 -43.18 -38.42 -27.97
N GLY A 171 -43.20 -39.34 -28.95
CA GLY A 171 -43.93 -39.18 -30.21
C GLY A 171 -43.33 -38.14 -31.19
N GLU A 172 -44.13 -37.74 -32.18
CA GLU A 172 -43.73 -36.85 -33.29
C GLU A 172 -43.23 -35.47 -32.83
N GLU A 173 -43.84 -34.90 -31.78
CA GLU A 173 -43.48 -33.59 -31.24
C GLU A 173 -42.03 -33.53 -30.71
N ALA A 174 -41.44 -34.68 -30.40
CA ALA A 174 -40.08 -34.80 -29.89
C ALA A 174 -38.99 -34.63 -30.96
N LEU A 175 -39.36 -34.75 -32.24
CA LEU A 175 -38.47 -34.59 -33.40
C LEU A 175 -38.26 -33.13 -33.79
N GLN A 176 -39.08 -32.22 -33.25
CA GLN A 176 -38.91 -30.79 -33.40
C GLN A 176 -37.63 -30.31 -32.70
N ASP A 177 -36.82 -29.52 -33.41
CA ASP A 177 -35.60 -28.96 -32.84
C ASP A 177 -35.93 -27.77 -31.92
N LYS A 178 -35.97 -28.04 -30.62
CA LYS A 178 -36.22 -27.03 -29.57
C LYS A 178 -34.92 -26.39 -29.02
N ARG A 179 -33.75 -26.67 -29.61
CA ARG A 179 -32.47 -26.08 -29.13
C ARG A 179 -32.48 -24.57 -29.32
N GLY A 180 -32.29 -23.84 -28.22
CA GLY A 180 -32.24 -22.38 -28.23
C GLY A 180 -33.59 -21.67 -28.34
N ARG A 181 -34.71 -22.41 -28.39
CA ARG A 181 -36.06 -21.84 -28.33
C ARG A 181 -36.66 -22.13 -26.95
N LYS A 182 -36.79 -21.10 -26.11
CA LYS A 182 -37.61 -21.15 -24.91
C LYS A 182 -39.08 -21.25 -25.36
N LYS A 183 -39.90 -22.09 -24.70
CA LYS A 183 -41.36 -21.91 -24.77
C LYS A 183 -41.67 -20.46 -24.41
N GLU A 184 -42.44 -19.78 -25.23
CA GLU A 184 -42.92 -18.43 -24.92
C GLU A 184 -43.83 -18.50 -23.69
N GLU A 185 -43.94 -17.40 -22.93
CA GLU A 185 -44.60 -17.40 -21.61
C GLU A 185 -46.09 -17.78 -21.66
N TYR A 186 -46.72 -17.72 -22.85
CA TYR A 186 -48.09 -18.13 -23.10
C TYR A 186 -48.27 -19.64 -23.37
N GLU A 187 -47.19 -20.37 -23.72
CA GLU A 187 -47.21 -21.81 -24.02
C GLU A 187 -46.92 -22.68 -22.78
N LEU A 188 -46.67 -22.05 -21.64
CA LEU A 188 -46.40 -22.71 -20.36
C LEU A 188 -47.71 -22.98 -19.62
N THR A 189 -47.89 -24.23 -19.22
CA THR A 189 -48.98 -24.62 -18.31
C THR A 189 -48.85 -23.89 -16.97
N ALA A 190 -49.95 -23.74 -16.23
CA ALA A 190 -49.94 -23.09 -14.92
C ALA A 190 -48.92 -23.72 -13.96
N GLU A 191 -48.80 -25.05 -13.96
CA GLU A 191 -47.80 -25.78 -13.16
C GLU A 191 -46.35 -25.51 -13.59
N GLU A 192 -46.07 -25.43 -14.89
CA GLU A 192 -44.75 -25.09 -15.40
C GLU A 192 -44.38 -23.64 -15.00
N LYS A 193 -45.33 -22.70 -15.06
CA LYS A 193 -45.14 -21.31 -14.57
C LYS A 193 -44.83 -21.30 -13.08
N PHE A 194 -45.62 -21.99 -12.26
CA PHE A 194 -45.38 -22.08 -10.82
C PHE A 194 -44.01 -22.70 -10.47
N LYS A 195 -43.59 -23.77 -11.16
CA LYS A 195 -42.25 -24.36 -10.96
C LYS A 195 -41.12 -23.42 -11.37
N LEU A 196 -41.33 -22.62 -12.42
CA LEU A 196 -40.35 -21.64 -12.89
C LEU A 196 -40.23 -20.46 -11.91
N GLU A 197 -41.36 -19.99 -11.38
CA GLU A 197 -41.46 -18.95 -10.34
C GLU A 197 -40.82 -19.41 -9.03
N MET A 198 -41.17 -20.62 -8.55
CA MET A 198 -40.56 -21.27 -7.38
C MET A 198 -39.03 -21.30 -7.50
N LYS A 199 -38.52 -21.79 -8.63
CA LYS A 199 -37.08 -21.89 -8.89
C LYS A 199 -36.40 -20.53 -8.99
N ARG A 200 -37.12 -19.50 -9.46
CA ARG A 200 -36.65 -18.11 -9.48
C ARG A 200 -36.55 -17.56 -8.06
N LEU A 201 -37.60 -17.75 -7.25
CA LEU A 201 -37.65 -17.32 -5.86
C LEU A 201 -36.61 -18.03 -5.00
N GLU A 202 -36.41 -19.33 -5.17
CA GLU A 202 -35.36 -20.10 -4.48
C GLU A 202 -33.96 -19.53 -4.77
N ARG A 203 -33.65 -19.26 -6.05
CA ARG A 203 -32.38 -18.64 -6.45
C ARG A 203 -32.22 -17.23 -5.89
N GLU A 204 -33.30 -16.46 -5.86
CA GLU A 204 -33.29 -15.11 -5.31
C GLU A 204 -33.08 -15.14 -3.79
N ASN A 205 -33.72 -16.06 -3.07
CA ASN A 205 -33.51 -16.27 -1.64
C ASN A 205 -32.07 -16.70 -1.33
N GLU A 206 -31.51 -17.63 -2.11
CA GLU A 206 -30.12 -18.05 -1.97
C GLU A 206 -29.16 -16.87 -2.18
N ARG A 207 -29.40 -16.05 -3.21
CA ARG A 207 -28.61 -14.85 -3.50
C ARG A 207 -28.71 -13.82 -2.37
N LEU A 208 -29.91 -13.52 -1.89
CA LEU A 208 -30.13 -12.57 -0.79
C LEU A 208 -29.48 -13.05 0.51
N ARG A 209 -29.57 -14.35 0.81
CA ARG A 209 -28.88 -14.97 1.95
C ARG A 209 -27.36 -14.80 1.83
N ALA A 210 -26.80 -15.12 0.67
CA ALA A 210 -25.37 -14.98 0.41
C ALA A 210 -24.91 -13.52 0.50
N GLU A 211 -25.70 -12.57 0.01
CA GLU A 211 -25.39 -11.13 0.07
C GLU A 211 -25.37 -10.62 1.51
N LYS A 212 -26.36 -11.01 2.32
CA LYS A 212 -26.40 -10.69 3.76
C LYS A 212 -25.20 -11.27 4.51
N CYS A 213 -24.83 -12.53 4.24
CA CYS A 213 -23.65 -13.17 4.84
C CYS A 213 -22.35 -12.46 4.43
N PHE A 214 -22.20 -12.14 3.14
CA PHE A 214 -21.04 -11.43 2.63
C PHE A 214 -20.89 -10.03 3.23
N LEU A 215 -21.98 -9.24 3.30
CA LEU A 215 -21.96 -7.91 3.91
C LEU A 215 -21.60 -7.94 5.39
N LYS A 216 -22.16 -8.90 6.16
CA LYS A 216 -21.79 -9.12 7.57
C LYS A 216 -20.30 -9.43 7.72
N LYS A 217 -19.75 -10.28 6.87
CA LYS A 217 -18.35 -10.70 6.96
C LYS A 217 -17.39 -9.59 6.54
N VAL A 218 -17.61 -8.94 5.40
CA VAL A 218 -16.77 -7.83 4.93
C VAL A 218 -16.77 -6.65 5.91
N ARG A 219 -17.89 -6.38 6.59
CA ARG A 219 -17.91 -5.36 7.66
C ARG A 219 -16.99 -5.71 8.84
N ARG A 220 -16.90 -6.99 9.22
CA ARG A 220 -15.95 -7.45 10.26
C ARG A 220 -14.50 -7.29 9.80
N THR A 221 -14.18 -7.66 8.56
CA THR A 221 -12.80 -7.61 8.03
C THR A 221 -12.31 -6.19 7.70
N ARG A 222 -13.19 -5.19 7.54
CA ARG A 222 -12.77 -3.78 7.28
C ARG A 222 -11.94 -3.16 8.41
N LYS A 223 -12.04 -3.67 9.64
CA LYS A 223 -11.29 -3.15 10.79
C LYS A 223 -9.82 -3.60 10.82
N GLU A 224 -9.46 -4.61 10.05
CA GLU A 224 -8.10 -5.15 10.02
C GLU A 224 -7.34 -4.52 8.85
N ALA A 225 -6.43 -3.60 9.15
CA ALA A 225 -5.46 -3.15 8.16
C ALA A 225 -4.54 -4.34 7.82
N SER A 226 -4.41 -4.67 6.53
CA SER A 226 -3.68 -5.87 6.10
C SER A 226 -2.24 -5.55 5.70
N LEU A 227 -1.32 -6.47 6.02
CA LEU A 227 0.10 -6.40 5.64
C LEU A 227 0.33 -6.47 4.12
N THR A 228 -0.62 -7.12 3.46
CA THR A 228 -0.63 -7.55 2.07
C THR A 228 -0.98 -6.39 1.13
N SER A 229 -0.30 -6.29 -0.01
CA SER A 229 -0.56 -5.23 -1.02
C SER A 229 -1.76 -5.53 -1.93
N VAL A 230 -2.54 -6.57 -1.62
CA VAL A 230 -3.63 -7.06 -2.45
C VAL A 230 -4.87 -6.19 -2.25
N ARG A 231 -5.20 -5.39 -3.28
CA ARG A 231 -6.31 -4.42 -3.31
C ARG A 231 -7.68 -4.96 -2.87
N LEU A 232 -7.92 -6.26 -2.99
CA LEU A 232 -9.22 -6.91 -2.73
C LEU A 232 -9.14 -8.08 -1.72
N GLN A 233 -8.08 -8.16 -0.93
CA GLN A 233 -7.85 -9.32 -0.05
C GLN A 233 -9.00 -9.58 0.92
N ASN A 234 -9.58 -8.54 1.51
CA ASN A 234 -10.69 -8.71 2.45
C ASN A 234 -11.91 -9.35 1.76
N LYS A 235 -12.13 -9.08 0.47
CA LYS A 235 -13.17 -9.75 -0.31
C LYS A 235 -12.81 -11.21 -0.57
N TYR A 236 -11.56 -11.50 -0.92
CA TYR A 236 -11.13 -12.88 -1.18
C TYR A 236 -11.15 -13.75 0.08
N ARG A 237 -10.68 -13.25 1.22
CA ARG A 237 -10.82 -13.92 2.52
C ARG A 237 -12.28 -14.16 2.89
N ALA A 238 -13.14 -13.16 2.68
CA ALA A 238 -14.58 -13.34 2.92
C ALA A 238 -15.18 -14.44 2.01
N ILE A 239 -14.80 -14.51 0.73
CA ILE A 239 -15.26 -15.58 -0.17
C ILE A 239 -14.77 -16.95 0.31
N GLN A 240 -13.49 -17.07 0.69
CA GLN A 240 -12.92 -18.31 1.20
C GLN A 240 -13.64 -18.79 2.46
N ASP A 241 -13.86 -17.90 3.42
CA ASP A 241 -14.55 -18.21 4.68
C ASP A 241 -16.02 -18.61 4.45
N LEU A 242 -16.73 -17.92 3.56
CA LEU A 242 -18.13 -18.22 3.23
C LEU A 242 -18.26 -19.56 2.50
N HIS A 243 -17.31 -19.88 1.64
CA HIS A 243 -17.28 -21.17 0.98
C HIS A 243 -17.02 -22.30 1.99
N ALA A 244 -16.06 -22.11 2.92
CA ALA A 244 -15.70 -23.11 3.91
C ALA A 244 -16.76 -23.32 5.00
N ASN A 245 -17.38 -22.24 5.51
CA ASN A 245 -18.25 -22.30 6.70
C ASN A 245 -19.75 -22.27 6.38
N GLU A 246 -20.15 -21.62 5.29
CA GLU A 246 -21.58 -21.46 4.92
C GLU A 246 -21.94 -22.31 3.68
N ASN A 247 -20.99 -23.11 3.18
CA ASN A 247 -21.10 -23.94 1.97
C ASN A 247 -21.59 -23.17 0.73
N LEU A 248 -21.31 -21.86 0.68
CA LEU A 248 -21.73 -21.01 -0.43
C LEU A 248 -20.88 -21.27 -1.66
N ALA A 249 -21.51 -21.31 -2.84
CA ALA A 249 -20.80 -21.46 -4.09
C ALA A 249 -19.83 -20.28 -4.32
N VAL A 250 -18.59 -20.59 -4.72
CA VAL A 250 -17.56 -19.57 -5.04
C VAL A 250 -18.04 -18.64 -6.16
N ILE A 251 -18.82 -19.17 -7.12
CA ILE A 251 -19.39 -18.40 -8.24
C ILE A 251 -20.28 -17.28 -7.70
N LEU A 252 -21.31 -17.65 -6.91
CA LEU A 252 -22.25 -16.73 -6.30
C LEU A 252 -21.54 -15.70 -5.40
N SER A 253 -20.58 -16.16 -4.60
CA SER A 253 -19.80 -15.30 -3.71
C SER A 253 -18.92 -14.29 -4.48
N CYS A 254 -18.33 -14.70 -5.61
CA CYS A 254 -17.55 -13.80 -6.47
C CYS A 254 -18.44 -12.75 -7.16
N GLU A 255 -19.62 -13.14 -7.61
CA GLU A 255 -20.61 -12.23 -8.22
C GLU A 255 -21.06 -11.16 -7.24
N ILE A 256 -21.44 -11.56 -6.01
CA ILE A 256 -21.81 -10.65 -4.93
C ILE A 256 -20.65 -9.71 -4.56
N ALA A 257 -19.43 -10.24 -4.52
CA ALA A 257 -18.24 -9.45 -4.21
C ALA A 257 -17.82 -8.49 -5.34
N GLY A 258 -18.34 -8.67 -6.56
CA GLY A 258 -17.93 -7.95 -7.76
C GLY A 258 -16.48 -8.26 -8.17
N VAL A 259 -16.06 -9.52 -8.04
CA VAL A 259 -14.70 -9.97 -8.41
C VAL A 259 -14.77 -11.13 -9.41
N SER A 260 -13.75 -11.27 -10.26
CA SER A 260 -13.71 -12.40 -11.20
C SER A 260 -13.26 -13.68 -10.50
N ARG A 261 -13.86 -14.82 -10.88
CA ARG A 261 -13.47 -16.15 -10.37
C ARG A 261 -12.00 -16.46 -10.60
N ALA A 262 -11.48 -16.09 -11.77
CA ALA A 262 -10.07 -16.26 -12.11
C ALA A 262 -9.15 -15.47 -11.15
N ALA A 263 -9.54 -14.24 -10.76
CA ALA A 263 -8.76 -13.46 -9.80
C ALA A 263 -8.79 -14.06 -8.38
N TYR A 264 -9.93 -14.62 -7.96
CA TYR A 264 -10.05 -15.32 -6.68
C TYR A 264 -9.13 -16.56 -6.62
N TYR A 265 -9.19 -17.45 -7.62
CA TYR A 265 -8.34 -18.64 -7.63
C TYR A 265 -6.85 -18.29 -7.79
N LYS A 266 -6.51 -17.25 -8.56
CA LYS A 266 -5.14 -16.72 -8.61
C LYS A 266 -4.67 -16.22 -7.24
N TRP A 267 -5.55 -15.59 -6.47
CA TRP A 267 -5.24 -15.19 -5.09
C TRP A 267 -5.10 -16.38 -4.16
N LEU A 268 -5.94 -17.41 -4.30
CA LEU A 268 -5.90 -18.62 -3.47
C LEU A 268 -4.57 -19.38 -3.62
N GLN A 269 -4.02 -19.43 -4.83
CA GLN A 269 -2.74 -20.06 -5.14
C GLN A 269 -1.53 -19.11 -4.98
N ARG A 270 -1.75 -17.90 -4.47
CA ARG A 270 -0.69 -16.89 -4.37
C ARG A 270 0.29 -17.25 -3.27
N THR A 271 1.57 -17.23 -3.60
CA THR A 271 2.66 -17.22 -2.61
C THR A 271 2.97 -15.80 -2.13
N PRO A 272 3.32 -15.61 -0.84
CA PRO A 272 3.77 -14.31 -0.34
C PRO A 272 4.97 -13.80 -1.12
N THR A 273 4.97 -12.52 -1.46
CA THR A 273 6.12 -11.88 -2.10
C THR A 273 7.25 -11.68 -1.09
N ALA A 274 8.50 -11.59 -1.54
CA ALA A 274 9.65 -11.31 -0.66
C ALA A 274 9.46 -10.05 0.20
N ARG A 275 8.76 -9.03 -0.33
CA ARG A 275 8.43 -7.80 0.40
C ARG A 275 7.39 -7.99 1.49
N GLU A 276 6.47 -8.93 1.32
CA GLU A 276 5.48 -9.29 2.34
C GLU A 276 6.14 -10.06 3.49
N LEU A 277 6.99 -11.03 3.15
CA LEU A 277 7.81 -11.73 4.14
C LEU A 277 8.71 -10.76 4.92
N GLU A 278 9.35 -9.81 4.24
CA GLU A 278 10.13 -8.76 4.92
C GLU A 278 9.25 -7.86 5.81
N ASN A 279 7.99 -7.58 5.42
CA ASN A 279 7.08 -6.81 6.28
C ASN A 279 6.65 -7.60 7.52
N GLU A 280 6.44 -8.91 7.39
CA GLU A 280 6.09 -9.80 8.52
C GLU A 280 7.24 -9.87 9.52
N ALA A 281 8.48 -10.08 9.05
CA ALA A 281 9.67 -10.06 9.89
C ALA A 281 9.83 -8.71 10.60
N ILE A 282 9.76 -7.59 9.86
CA ILE A 282 9.84 -6.24 10.45
C ILE A 282 8.70 -6.02 11.46
N LEU A 283 7.50 -6.54 11.23
CA LEU A 283 6.38 -6.36 12.16
C LEU A 283 6.63 -7.05 13.50
N LEU A 284 7.20 -8.26 13.48
CA LEU A 284 7.57 -8.99 14.69
C LEU A 284 8.62 -8.21 15.49
N ASP A 285 9.63 -7.65 14.83
CA ASP A 285 10.65 -6.83 15.49
C ASP A 285 10.07 -5.51 16.03
N ILE A 286 9.16 -4.89 15.28
CA ILE A 286 8.43 -3.70 15.75
C ILE A 286 7.68 -4.03 17.04
N GLN A 287 6.99 -5.16 17.10
CA GLN A 287 6.25 -5.59 18.29
C GLN A 287 7.18 -5.88 19.47
N ALA A 288 8.30 -6.58 19.22
CA ALA A 288 9.29 -6.89 20.24
C ALA A 288 9.94 -5.62 20.82
N ILE A 289 10.37 -4.69 19.95
CA ILE A 289 10.92 -3.40 20.39
C ILE A 289 9.87 -2.61 21.15
N TYR A 290 8.63 -2.53 20.63
CA TYR A 290 7.55 -1.79 21.26
C TYR A 290 7.25 -2.32 22.67
N ALA A 291 7.19 -3.63 22.85
CA ALA A 291 7.00 -4.26 24.15
C ALA A 291 8.18 -3.97 25.10
N ARG A 292 9.42 -4.13 24.62
CA ARG A 292 10.64 -3.87 25.40
C ARG A 292 10.72 -2.45 25.93
N VAL A 293 10.30 -1.47 25.13
CA VAL A 293 10.30 -0.06 25.54
C VAL A 293 8.95 0.42 26.08
N GLU A 294 8.07 -0.50 26.49
CA GLU A 294 6.77 -0.18 27.12
C GLU A 294 5.91 0.79 26.28
N GLY A 295 5.99 0.68 24.96
CA GLY A 295 5.19 1.45 24.01
C GLY A 295 5.60 2.91 23.82
N ILE A 296 6.74 3.34 24.36
CA ILE A 296 7.16 4.75 24.26
C ILE A 296 7.49 5.15 22.80
N TYR A 297 7.97 4.23 21.97
CA TYR A 297 8.36 4.58 20.60
C TYR A 297 7.19 4.78 19.65
N GLY A 298 7.13 5.97 19.04
CA GLY A 298 6.37 6.23 17.82
C GLY A 298 7.14 5.83 16.56
N TYR A 299 6.48 5.89 15.40
CA TYR A 299 7.02 5.38 14.13
C TYR A 299 8.38 5.97 13.71
N ARG A 300 8.71 7.21 14.12
CA ARG A 300 10.00 7.83 13.81
C ARG A 300 11.16 7.14 14.54
N ARG A 301 11.00 6.92 15.85
CA ARG A 301 11.99 6.19 16.66
C ARG A 301 12.01 4.71 16.34
N MET A 302 10.84 4.13 16.06
CA MET A 302 10.76 2.75 15.61
C MET A 302 11.52 2.56 14.30
N LYS A 303 11.36 3.46 13.32
CA LYS A 303 12.13 3.47 12.07
C LYS A 303 13.63 3.53 12.33
N LEU A 304 14.08 4.38 13.27
CA LEU A 304 15.49 4.48 13.62
C LEU A 304 16.05 3.14 14.11
N ASN A 305 15.36 2.49 15.04
CA ASN A 305 15.75 1.19 15.59
C ASN A 305 15.76 0.09 14.52
N ILE A 306 14.68 -0.03 13.73
CA ILE A 306 14.58 -1.04 12.67
C ILE A 306 15.65 -0.82 11.59
N ASN A 307 15.90 0.42 11.17
CA ASN A 307 16.94 0.71 10.19
C ASN A 307 18.33 0.30 10.69
N ARG A 308 18.59 0.51 11.98
CA ARG A 308 19.85 0.12 12.61
C ARG A 308 19.99 -1.39 12.68
N MET A 309 18.97 -2.09 13.18
CA MET A 309 18.95 -3.55 13.29
C MET A 309 19.16 -4.25 11.94
N TYR A 310 18.54 -3.74 10.88
CA TYR A 310 18.63 -4.33 9.54
C TYR A 310 19.75 -3.77 8.67
N HIS A 311 20.50 -2.76 9.15
CA HIS A 311 21.46 -2.00 8.35
C HIS A 311 20.88 -1.51 7.01
N LYS A 312 19.61 -1.06 7.01
CA LYS A 312 18.84 -0.66 5.82
C LYS A 312 18.16 0.68 6.03
N LYS A 313 17.84 1.38 4.93
CA LYS A 313 17.11 2.65 4.95
C LYS A 313 15.63 2.47 4.58
N PHE A 314 14.81 1.99 5.51
CA PHE A 314 13.37 1.92 5.29
C PHE A 314 12.70 3.30 5.35
N ASN A 315 11.67 3.48 4.51
CA ASN A 315 10.86 4.69 4.48
C ASN A 315 9.97 4.77 5.75
N HIS A 316 9.88 5.95 6.36
CA HIS A 316 9.07 6.17 7.55
C HIS A 316 7.58 5.83 7.35
N LYS A 317 7.03 6.00 6.14
CA LYS A 317 5.65 5.63 5.80
C LYS A 317 5.43 4.12 5.86
N ARG A 318 6.47 3.33 5.55
CA ARG A 318 6.41 1.86 5.65
C ARG A 318 6.25 1.44 7.11
N ILE A 319 7.12 1.94 7.99
CA ILE A 319 7.08 1.64 9.43
C ILE A 319 5.78 2.15 10.05
N TYR A 320 5.36 3.37 9.70
CA TYR A 320 4.07 3.92 10.13
C TYR A 320 2.89 3.01 9.76
N ARG A 321 2.83 2.54 8.51
CA ARG A 321 1.78 1.62 8.04
C ARG A 321 1.82 0.31 8.84
N LEU A 322 2.99 -0.28 9.08
CA LEU A 322 3.14 -1.52 9.84
C LEU A 322 2.69 -1.37 11.30
N MET A 323 3.10 -0.30 11.97
CA MET A 323 2.63 -0.01 13.33
C MET A 323 1.11 0.20 13.38
N HIS A 324 0.55 0.92 12.40
CA HIS A 324 -0.90 1.12 12.31
C HIS A 324 -1.65 -0.21 12.08
N ILE A 325 -1.08 -1.13 11.30
CA ILE A 325 -1.63 -2.48 11.09
C ILE A 325 -1.69 -3.26 12.39
N ALA A 326 -0.62 -3.21 13.20
CA ALA A 326 -0.60 -3.85 14.51
C ALA A 326 -1.33 -3.06 15.61
N GLY A 327 -1.98 -1.93 15.30
CA GLY A 327 -2.67 -1.11 16.29
C GLY A 327 -1.74 -0.41 17.30
N LEU A 328 -0.45 -0.29 16.98
CA LEU A 328 0.56 0.25 17.88
C LEU A 328 0.66 1.78 17.77
N GLN A 329 0.53 2.47 18.90
CA GLN A 329 0.66 3.93 19.00
C GLN A 329 1.54 4.30 20.20
N SER A 330 2.28 5.42 20.10
CA SER A 330 3.12 5.87 21.23
C SER A 330 2.24 6.33 22.39
N VAL A 331 2.51 5.81 23.59
CA VAL A 331 1.72 6.10 24.81
C VAL A 331 2.11 7.44 25.48
N ILE A 332 3.19 8.07 25.02
CA ILE A 332 3.84 9.18 25.76
C ILE A 332 3.02 10.49 25.76
N ARG A 333 2.29 10.81 24.68
CA ARG A 333 1.77 12.18 24.46
C ARG A 333 0.32 12.35 24.92
N ARG A 334 0.14 13.01 26.07
CA ARG A 334 -1.08 13.81 26.34
C ARG A 334 -1.08 15.07 25.46
N LYS A 335 -2.21 15.38 24.81
CA LYS A 335 -2.40 16.61 24.02
C LYS A 335 -2.24 17.83 24.96
N ARG A 336 -1.22 18.66 24.75
CA ARG A 336 -1.08 19.93 25.49
C ARG A 336 -2.23 20.86 25.11
N LYS A 337 -2.79 21.59 26.08
CA LYS A 337 -3.73 22.69 25.82
C LYS A 337 -3.03 23.73 24.93
N ARG A 338 -3.77 24.37 24.03
CA ARG A 338 -3.24 25.37 23.10
C ARG A 338 -2.69 26.55 23.93
N TYR A 339 -1.38 26.79 23.86
CA TYR A 339 -0.75 27.93 24.52
C TYR A 339 -1.18 29.22 23.81
N VAL A 340 -1.63 30.23 24.56
CA VAL A 340 -1.88 31.57 24.04
C VAL A 340 -0.55 32.33 24.13
N PRO A 341 0.06 32.74 23.01
CA PRO A 341 1.31 33.49 23.04
C PRO A 341 1.09 34.85 23.71
N SER A 342 1.92 35.19 24.70
CA SER A 342 2.05 36.56 25.23
C SER A 342 3.35 37.18 24.72
N THR A 343 3.29 38.40 24.21
CA THR A 343 4.46 39.18 23.80
C THR A 343 5.32 39.54 25.03
N ALA A 344 6.59 39.17 25.02
CA ALA A 344 7.53 39.52 26.08
C ALA A 344 7.91 41.00 25.97
N GLN A 345 7.61 41.80 26.98
CA GLN A 345 7.84 43.25 27.00
C GLN A 345 9.30 43.66 27.26
N TYR A 346 10.18 42.73 27.67
CA TYR A 346 11.58 43.04 27.99
C TYR A 346 12.52 41.87 27.67
N VAL A 347 13.56 42.12 26.88
CA VAL A 347 14.60 41.14 26.52
C VAL A 347 15.95 41.63 27.04
N ALA A 348 16.30 41.29 28.29
CA ALA A 348 17.64 41.53 28.86
C ALA A 348 18.75 40.84 28.04
N GLU A 349 20.00 41.33 28.08
CA GLU A 349 21.16 40.94 27.24
C GLU A 349 21.91 39.64 27.63
N ASN A 350 22.23 38.86 26.58
CA ASN A 350 22.95 37.58 26.42
C ASN A 350 24.32 37.32 27.11
N ARG A 351 24.55 36.36 28.03
CA ARG A 351 25.94 35.92 28.37
C ARG A 351 26.26 34.45 28.05
N LEU A 352 25.27 33.62 27.73
CA LEU A 352 25.45 32.25 27.21
C LEU A 352 25.13 32.14 25.70
N ASN A 353 24.53 33.19 25.13
CA ASN A 353 24.12 33.32 23.72
C ASN A 353 23.39 32.12 23.07
N HIS A 354 22.81 31.21 23.85
CA HIS A 354 22.23 29.94 23.38
C HIS A 354 23.24 29.03 22.64
N GLU A 355 24.54 29.15 22.93
CA GLU A 355 25.57 28.26 22.39
C GLU A 355 25.60 26.93 23.16
N PHE A 356 24.53 26.13 22.99
CA PHE A 356 24.40 24.80 23.59
C PHE A 356 25.22 23.72 22.88
N THR A 357 26.20 24.12 22.07
CA THR A 357 27.11 23.23 21.34
C THR A 357 28.45 23.18 22.06
N ALA A 358 28.92 21.96 22.31
CA ALA A 358 30.28 21.65 22.70
C ALA A 358 30.97 20.92 21.53
N SER A 359 32.28 21.09 21.41
CA SER A 359 33.10 20.46 20.37
C SER A 359 33.71 19.14 20.82
N LYS A 360 33.85 18.94 22.14
CA LYS A 360 34.36 17.69 22.73
C LYS A 360 33.64 17.32 24.03
N PRO A 361 33.71 16.04 24.47
CA PRO A 361 33.20 15.64 25.77
C PRO A 361 33.80 16.46 26.92
N ASN A 362 33.02 16.68 27.97
CA ASN A 362 33.42 17.37 29.20
C ASN A 362 33.90 18.82 28.98
N GLU A 363 33.44 19.48 27.92
CA GLU A 363 33.71 20.90 27.67
C GLU A 363 32.65 21.80 28.33
N LYS A 364 31.37 21.45 28.15
CA LYS A 364 30.23 22.21 28.68
C LYS A 364 29.18 21.28 29.27
N TRP A 365 28.86 21.50 30.52
CA TRP A 365 27.83 20.79 31.27
C TRP A 365 26.68 21.72 31.63
N VAL A 366 25.49 21.15 31.72
CA VAL A 366 24.31 21.82 32.28
C VAL A 366 23.80 21.03 33.48
N THR A 367 23.29 21.72 34.50
CA THR A 367 22.72 21.10 35.69
C THR A 367 21.41 21.75 36.10
N ASP A 368 20.53 20.96 36.69
CA ASP A 368 19.25 21.40 37.23
C ASP A 368 18.71 20.39 38.25
N VAL A 369 17.63 20.75 38.94
CA VAL A 369 16.86 19.87 39.84
C VAL A 369 15.41 19.80 39.40
N THR A 370 14.84 18.59 39.29
CA THR A 370 13.43 18.41 38.99
C THR A 370 12.68 17.67 40.10
N GLU A 371 11.43 18.10 40.36
CA GLU A 371 10.56 17.50 41.38
C GLU A 371 9.75 16.32 40.81
N PHE A 372 9.60 15.27 41.61
CA PHE A 372 8.68 14.16 41.43
C PHE A 372 7.76 14.03 42.66
N LYS A 373 6.62 13.36 42.49
CA LYS A 373 5.69 13.04 43.58
C LYS A 373 5.48 11.53 43.67
N LEU A 374 5.60 10.98 44.87
CA LEU A 374 5.25 9.61 45.18
C LEU A 374 3.71 9.46 45.29
N GLY A 375 3.23 8.22 45.28
CA GLY A 375 1.79 7.91 45.36
C GLY A 375 1.14 8.35 46.67
N ASN A 376 1.93 8.53 47.73
CA ASN A 376 1.51 9.13 49.01
C ASN A 376 1.58 10.68 49.03
N GLY A 377 1.90 11.31 47.90
CA GLY A 377 1.99 12.78 47.76
C GLY A 377 3.30 13.41 48.22
N ARG A 378 4.21 12.64 48.84
CA ARG A 378 5.54 13.14 49.22
C ARG A 378 6.36 13.51 47.99
N LYS A 379 7.08 14.62 48.09
CA LYS A 379 7.95 15.12 47.02
C LYS A 379 9.33 14.48 47.11
N THR A 380 9.93 14.26 45.95
CA THR A 380 11.32 13.82 45.79
C THR A 380 11.96 14.67 44.71
N TYR A 381 13.28 14.79 44.73
CA TYR A 381 14.02 15.72 43.89
C TYR A 381 15.20 15.03 43.25
N LEU A 382 15.28 15.11 41.93
CA LEU A 382 16.39 14.56 41.14
C LEU A 382 17.26 15.72 40.68
N SER A 383 18.51 15.72 41.11
CA SER A 383 19.54 16.59 40.55
C SER A 383 20.34 15.80 39.52
N ALA A 384 20.63 16.39 38.36
CA ALA A 384 21.48 15.76 37.35
C ALA A 384 22.44 16.76 36.69
N ILE A 385 23.48 16.21 36.08
CA ILE A 385 24.42 16.92 35.20
C ILE A 385 24.38 16.25 33.83
N LEU A 386 24.16 17.04 32.79
CA LEU A 386 24.11 16.62 31.39
C LEU A 386 25.27 17.23 30.63
N ASP A 387 25.94 16.44 29.79
CA ASP A 387 26.96 16.95 28.87
C ASP A 387 26.35 17.45 27.57
N LEU A 388 26.65 18.69 27.18
CA LEU A 388 26.11 19.29 25.97
C LEU A 388 26.68 18.70 24.69
N TYR A 389 27.82 18.02 24.74
CA TYR A 389 28.45 17.40 23.58
C TYR A 389 27.57 16.29 22.98
N ASP A 390 27.26 15.29 23.78
CA ASP A 390 26.55 14.08 23.34
C ASP A 390 25.15 13.95 23.97
N GLY A 391 24.84 14.77 24.97
CA GLY A 391 23.56 14.76 25.65
C GLY A 391 23.37 13.67 26.70
N SER A 392 24.44 12.98 27.12
CA SER A 392 24.43 11.99 28.19
C SER A 392 24.27 12.63 29.56
N ILE A 393 23.65 11.88 30.46
CA ILE A 393 23.64 12.21 31.89
C ILE A 393 24.91 11.68 32.52
N ILE A 394 25.71 12.59 33.02
CA ILE A 394 27.03 12.36 33.59
C ILE A 394 26.94 11.90 35.04
N SER A 395 26.12 12.60 35.82
CA SER A 395 25.82 12.23 37.19
C SER A 395 24.38 12.61 37.54
N TYR A 396 23.83 11.93 38.55
CA TYR A 396 22.51 12.24 39.06
C TYR A 396 22.33 11.66 40.48
N VAL A 397 21.55 12.35 41.29
CA VAL A 397 21.19 11.92 42.65
C VAL A 397 19.72 12.22 42.89
N LEU A 398 18.97 11.25 43.42
CA LEU A 398 17.62 11.48 43.93
C LEU A 398 17.70 11.72 45.44
N GLY A 399 16.92 12.68 45.93
CA GLY A 399 16.82 12.97 47.36
C GLY A 399 15.40 13.27 47.79
N HIS A 400 15.17 13.25 49.10
CA HIS A 400 13.88 13.59 49.71
C HIS A 400 13.60 15.09 49.76
N SER A 401 14.64 15.93 49.66
CA SER A 401 14.53 17.38 49.79
C SER A 401 15.38 18.09 48.76
N ASN A 402 14.88 19.20 48.23
CA ASN A 402 15.63 20.08 47.35
C ASN A 402 16.59 20.93 48.18
N ASN A 403 17.82 20.45 48.42
CA ASN A 403 18.81 21.08 49.29
C ASN A 403 20.23 21.12 48.68
N ASN A 404 21.15 21.86 49.31
CA ASN A 404 22.54 21.97 48.83
C ASN A 404 23.26 20.62 48.82
N LYS A 405 22.97 19.74 49.80
CA LYS A 405 23.60 18.42 49.88
C LYS A 405 23.32 17.58 48.64
N LEU A 406 22.09 17.61 48.13
CA LEU A 406 21.69 16.92 46.90
C LEU A 406 22.55 17.36 45.72
N VAL A 407 22.62 18.66 45.46
CA VAL A 407 23.39 19.23 44.35
C VAL A 407 24.89 19.00 44.51
N PHE A 408 25.41 19.10 45.75
CA PHE A 408 26.82 18.86 46.03
C PHE A 408 27.21 17.42 45.77
N GLN A 409 26.37 16.45 46.16
CA GLN A 409 26.61 15.04 45.87
C GLN A 409 26.62 14.76 44.37
N THR A 410 25.67 15.33 43.62
CA THR A 410 25.64 15.21 42.15
C THR A 410 26.91 15.77 41.51
N LEU A 411 27.37 16.95 41.96
CA LEU A 411 28.59 17.57 41.46
C LEU A 411 29.83 16.76 41.82
N ASP A 412 29.93 16.29 43.06
CA ASP A 412 31.07 15.48 43.53
C ASP A 412 31.20 14.20 42.70
N GLN A 413 30.08 13.50 42.41
CA GLN A 413 30.08 12.34 41.53
C GLN A 413 30.58 12.68 40.12
N ALA A 414 30.14 13.81 39.53
CA ALA A 414 30.59 14.21 38.21
C ALA A 414 32.09 14.56 38.18
N ILE A 415 32.62 15.21 39.21
CA ILE A 415 34.05 15.55 39.27
C ILE A 415 34.92 14.30 39.33
N THR A 416 34.48 13.23 40.02
CA THR A 416 35.28 11.99 40.14
C THR A 416 35.53 11.27 38.82
N ILE A 417 34.71 11.53 37.79
CA ILE A 417 34.87 10.90 36.47
C ILE A 417 35.72 11.74 35.51
N LEU A 418 36.08 12.96 35.88
CA LEU A 418 36.90 13.84 35.05
C LEU A 418 38.35 13.39 35.06
N LYS A 419 39.00 13.51 33.89
CA LYS A 419 40.46 13.41 33.81
C LYS A 419 41.12 14.67 34.38
N GLU A 420 42.40 14.59 34.76
CA GLU A 420 43.12 15.70 35.40
C GLU A 420 43.11 17.01 34.58
N ASN A 421 43.04 16.91 33.25
CA ASN A 421 43.04 18.04 32.32
C ASN A 421 41.64 18.50 31.89
N GLU A 422 40.58 17.90 32.44
CA GLU A 422 39.20 18.25 32.09
C GLU A 422 38.60 19.20 33.13
N HIS A 423 38.26 20.40 32.68
CA HIS A 423 37.68 21.45 33.50
C HIS A 423 36.43 22.04 32.82
N PRO A 424 35.31 21.31 32.81
CA PRO A 424 34.12 21.75 32.11
C PRO A 424 33.61 23.09 32.63
N LEU A 425 33.05 23.88 31.72
CA LEU A 425 32.13 24.93 32.10
C LEU A 425 30.83 24.26 32.57
N ILE A 426 30.35 24.59 33.77
CA ILE A 426 29.04 24.14 34.26
C ILE A 426 28.05 25.29 34.25
N HIS A 427 26.92 25.10 33.59
CA HIS A 427 25.82 26.04 33.54
C HIS A 427 24.65 25.58 34.41
N SER A 428 24.19 26.44 35.31
CA SER A 428 23.02 26.18 36.16
C SER A 428 21.98 27.29 36.01
N ASP A 429 20.78 27.05 36.57
CA ASP A 429 19.87 28.15 36.86
C ASP A 429 20.37 28.98 38.07
N ARG A 430 19.52 29.89 38.56
CA ARG A 430 19.79 30.71 39.75
C ARG A 430 19.16 30.15 41.03
N GLY A 431 18.92 28.83 41.09
CA GLY A 431 18.48 28.17 42.30
C GLY A 431 19.45 28.45 43.47
N TYR A 432 18.91 28.56 44.68
CA TYR A 432 19.69 28.93 45.86
C TYR A 432 20.84 27.95 46.15
N GLN A 433 20.73 26.72 45.67
CA GLN A 433 21.76 25.68 45.76
C GLN A 433 23.00 26.05 44.97
N TYR A 434 22.79 26.56 43.76
CA TYR A 434 23.85 26.91 42.81
C TYR A 434 24.49 28.26 43.13
N THR A 435 23.76 29.18 43.77
CA THR A 435 24.30 30.46 44.24
C THR A 435 25.01 30.37 45.60
N SER A 436 25.02 29.20 46.23
CA SER A 436 25.62 29.02 47.55
C SER A 436 27.16 29.10 47.54
N HIS A 437 27.74 29.65 48.60
CA HIS A 437 29.20 29.68 48.79
C HIS A 437 29.83 28.28 48.74
N GLY A 438 29.12 27.25 49.21
CA GLY A 438 29.58 25.86 49.16
C GLY A 438 29.72 25.34 47.73
N PHE A 439 28.76 25.67 46.85
CA PHE A 439 28.82 25.30 45.44
C PHE A 439 30.01 25.98 44.76
N LYS A 440 30.13 27.30 44.95
CA LYS A 440 31.24 28.09 44.38
C LYS A 440 32.61 27.53 44.77
N ARG A 441 32.83 27.22 46.05
CA ARG A 441 34.10 26.61 46.52
C ARG A 441 34.41 25.27 45.85
N LYS A 442 33.40 24.43 45.62
CA LYS A 442 33.59 23.12 44.96
C LYS A 442 33.99 23.29 43.49
N ILE A 443 33.34 24.20 42.79
CA ILE A 443 33.68 24.56 41.40
C ILE A 443 35.11 25.10 41.31
N GLU A 444 35.47 26.06 42.15
CA GLU A 444 36.81 26.67 42.16
C GLU A 444 37.89 25.61 42.48
N LYS A 445 37.63 24.71 43.44
CA LYS A 445 38.54 23.60 43.76
C LYS A 445 38.74 22.65 42.58
N ALA A 446 37.70 22.40 41.79
CA ALA A 446 37.75 21.58 40.58
C ALA A 446 38.29 22.34 39.34
N LYS A 447 38.67 23.62 39.50
CA LYS A 447 39.10 24.53 38.42
C LYS A 447 38.08 24.68 37.28
N MET A 448 36.81 24.42 37.57
CA MET A 448 35.70 24.53 36.61
C MET A 448 35.23 25.98 36.50
N ILE A 449 34.54 26.31 35.40
CA ILE A 449 33.95 27.64 35.19
C ILE A 449 32.45 27.56 35.48
N HIS A 450 31.93 28.38 36.40
CA HIS A 450 30.50 28.46 36.66
C HIS A 450 29.82 29.52 35.80
N SER A 451 28.77 29.12 35.10
CA SER A 451 27.87 29.99 34.36
C SER A 451 26.45 29.85 34.89
N MET A 452 25.65 30.92 34.84
CA MET A 452 24.27 30.91 35.34
C MET A 452 23.29 31.58 34.37
N SER A 453 22.08 31.03 34.28
CA SER A 453 20.97 31.59 33.50
C SER A 453 20.55 32.99 34.00
N ARG A 454 19.82 33.76 33.18
CA ARG A 454 19.23 35.03 33.63
C ARG A 454 18.03 34.81 34.56
N VAL A 455 17.71 35.81 35.38
CA VAL A 455 16.51 35.78 36.24
C VAL A 455 15.27 35.58 35.38
N GLY A 456 14.47 34.57 35.69
CA GLY A 456 13.16 34.34 35.07
C GLY A 456 13.18 33.81 33.63
N LYS A 457 14.33 33.35 33.10
CA LYS A 457 14.44 32.81 31.73
C LYS A 457 14.84 31.33 31.72
N CYS A 458 13.85 30.44 31.80
CA CYS A 458 14.00 28.99 31.70
C CYS A 458 14.68 28.51 30.40
N ILE A 459 14.51 29.26 29.30
CA ILE A 459 15.08 28.95 27.98
C ILE A 459 16.61 28.84 28.02
N ASP A 460 17.27 29.53 28.96
CA ASP A 460 18.72 29.53 29.11
C ASP A 460 19.27 28.15 29.58
N ASN A 461 18.43 27.21 30.06
CA ASN A 461 18.79 25.82 30.41
C ASN A 461 18.00 24.77 29.59
N GLY A 462 17.59 25.14 28.37
CA GLY A 462 16.71 24.32 27.51
C GLY A 462 17.13 22.85 27.30
N PRO A 463 18.42 22.50 27.17
CA PRO A 463 18.83 21.10 27.04
C PRO A 463 18.43 20.23 28.24
N MET A 464 18.60 20.73 29.46
CA MET A 464 18.24 20.00 30.67
C MET A 464 16.71 19.91 30.83
N GLU A 465 15.98 20.99 30.53
CA GLU A 465 14.51 20.96 30.50
C GLU A 465 13.94 19.93 29.51
N SER A 466 14.58 19.83 28.34
CA SER A 466 14.24 18.83 27.32
C SER A 466 14.45 17.41 27.83
N PHE A 467 15.54 17.17 28.56
CA PHE A 467 15.79 15.90 29.22
C PHE A 467 14.72 15.59 30.29
N TRP A 468 14.39 16.54 31.17
CA TRP A 468 13.32 16.36 32.16
C TRP A 468 11.98 16.02 31.53
N GLY A 469 11.59 16.74 30.48
CA GLY A 469 10.38 16.46 29.74
C GLY A 469 10.39 15.04 29.18
N THR A 470 11.53 14.61 28.63
CA THR A 470 11.74 13.28 28.07
C THR A 470 11.63 12.19 29.13
N LEU A 471 12.41 12.26 30.21
CA LEU A 471 12.38 11.32 31.34
C LEU A 471 10.98 11.21 31.94
N LYS A 472 10.33 12.36 32.20
CA LYS A 472 9.01 12.37 32.83
C LYS A 472 7.94 11.76 31.94
N CYS A 473 7.96 12.08 30.65
CA CYS A 473 6.96 11.56 29.72
C CYS A 473 7.19 10.08 29.38
N GLU A 474 8.44 9.63 29.27
CA GLU A 474 8.78 8.27 28.87
C GLU A 474 8.83 7.28 30.04
N LYS A 475 9.02 7.74 31.29
CA LYS A 475 9.08 6.82 32.44
C LYS A 475 8.20 7.22 33.61
N TYR A 476 8.17 8.49 34.00
CA TYR A 476 7.46 8.87 35.23
C TYR A 476 5.94 8.84 35.06
N TYR A 477 5.39 9.49 34.03
CA TYR A 477 3.93 9.65 33.85
C TYR A 477 3.20 8.38 33.43
N LEU A 478 3.92 7.34 33.02
CA LEU A 478 3.35 6.05 32.61
C LEU A 478 3.12 5.12 33.80
N HIS A 479 3.70 5.44 34.95
CA HIS A 479 3.73 4.57 36.13
C HIS A 479 3.35 5.36 37.38
N LYS A 480 2.92 4.65 38.42
CA LYS A 480 2.72 5.22 39.76
C LYS A 480 3.74 4.61 40.70
N TYR A 481 4.53 5.45 41.36
CA TYR A 481 5.60 5.02 42.27
C TYR A 481 5.18 5.30 43.71
N GLU A 482 4.99 4.25 44.51
CA GLU A 482 4.54 4.38 45.90
C GLU A 482 5.71 4.66 46.86
N THR A 483 6.91 4.14 46.57
CA THR A 483 8.10 4.25 47.42
C THR A 483 9.23 5.03 46.75
N PHE A 484 10.15 5.54 47.57
CA PHE A 484 11.34 6.26 47.09
C PHE A 484 12.25 5.32 46.28
N GLU A 485 12.43 4.09 46.77
CA GLU A 485 13.30 3.07 46.22
C GLU A 485 12.80 2.61 44.83
N ALA A 486 11.48 2.44 44.67
CA ALA A 486 10.90 2.10 43.38
C ALA A 486 11.09 3.22 42.35
N LEU A 487 10.96 4.48 42.77
CA LEU A 487 11.22 5.63 41.89
C LEU A 487 12.71 5.73 41.54
N GLN A 488 13.60 5.54 42.52
CA GLN A 488 15.06 5.53 42.32
C GLN A 488 15.44 4.48 41.28
N GLN A 489 15.04 3.22 41.48
CA GLN A 489 15.35 2.14 40.56
C GLN A 489 14.83 2.41 39.15
N ALA A 490 13.63 3.00 39.02
CA ALA A 490 13.08 3.35 37.71
C ALA A 490 13.85 4.48 37.03
N ILE A 491 14.35 5.46 37.78
CA ILE A 491 15.21 6.53 37.28
C ILE A 491 16.56 5.95 36.85
N ASP A 492 17.18 5.09 37.66
CA ASP A 492 18.47 4.46 37.37
C ASP A 492 18.40 3.67 36.06
N ASN A 493 17.41 2.77 35.97
CA ASN A 493 17.16 1.96 34.78
C ASN A 493 16.90 2.84 33.55
N TYR A 494 16.14 3.93 33.71
CA TYR A 494 15.86 4.82 32.58
C TYR A 494 17.09 5.60 32.15
N ILE A 495 17.92 6.11 33.06
CA ILE A 495 19.13 6.85 32.71
C ILE A 495 20.13 5.92 32.04
N GLN A 496 20.27 4.67 32.52
CA GLN A 496 21.06 3.65 31.85
C GLN A 496 20.57 3.40 30.41
N PHE A 497 19.26 3.18 30.23
CA PHE A 497 18.64 3.06 28.91
C PHE A 497 18.85 4.31 28.04
N TYR A 498 18.65 5.51 28.60
CA TYR A 498 18.75 6.78 27.91
C TYR A 498 20.18 7.00 27.37
N ASN A 499 21.19 6.72 28.19
CA ASN A 499 22.59 6.90 27.84
C ASN A 499 23.10 5.84 26.85
N ASN A 500 22.67 4.58 26.97
CA ASN A 500 23.26 3.46 26.25
C ASN A 500 22.44 2.98 25.04
N GLU A 501 21.10 3.02 25.12
CA GLU A 501 20.22 2.34 24.15
C GLU A 501 19.26 3.28 23.42
N ARG A 502 19.02 4.48 23.97
CA ARG A 502 18.02 5.39 23.42
C ARG A 502 18.56 6.20 22.26
N TYR A 503 18.51 5.63 21.06
CA TYR A 503 18.97 6.27 19.83
C TYR A 503 18.29 7.61 19.55
N GLN A 504 19.11 8.59 19.15
CA GLN A 504 18.67 9.95 18.90
C GLN A 504 18.97 10.37 17.46
N GLU A 505 17.97 10.92 16.78
CA GLU A 505 18.13 11.41 15.40
C GLU A 505 19.18 12.54 15.31
N LYS A 506 19.27 13.40 16.34
CA LYS A 506 20.29 14.46 16.42
C LYS A 506 21.73 13.93 16.55
N LEU A 507 21.91 12.69 17.00
CA LEU A 507 23.20 12.01 17.12
C LEU A 507 23.40 11.00 15.99
N ASN A 508 22.82 11.25 14.82
CA ASN A 508 22.88 10.37 13.65
C ASN A 508 22.42 8.91 13.92
N GLY A 509 21.52 8.72 14.89
CA GLY A 509 21.00 7.41 15.25
C GLY A 509 21.82 6.64 16.29
N LEU A 510 22.76 7.31 16.94
CA LEU A 510 23.51 6.79 18.07
C LEU A 510 22.82 7.11 19.40
N SER A 511 23.10 6.32 20.43
CA SER A 511 22.83 6.71 21.81
C SER A 511 23.86 7.74 22.27
N PRO A 512 23.59 8.50 23.36
CA PRO A 512 24.54 9.48 23.88
C PRO A 512 25.96 8.93 24.10
N LEU A 513 26.09 7.77 24.75
CA LEU A 513 27.41 7.21 25.01
C LEU A 513 28.07 6.59 23.78
N GLU A 514 27.29 6.04 22.84
CA GLU A 514 27.84 5.62 21.54
C GLU A 514 28.45 6.80 20.78
N TYR A 515 27.76 7.95 20.77
CA TYR A 515 28.28 9.17 20.14
C TYR A 515 29.55 9.68 20.84
N ARG A 516 29.57 9.66 22.18
CA ARG A 516 30.76 10.00 22.97
C ARG A 516 31.97 9.13 22.62
N VAL A 517 31.78 7.82 22.48
CA VAL A 517 32.87 6.87 22.18
C VAL A 517 33.37 7.01 20.75
N GLN A 518 32.52 7.35 19.78
CA GLN A 518 32.97 7.56 18.39
C GLN A 518 33.83 8.80 18.19
N ALA A 519 33.73 9.77 19.09
CA ALA A 519 34.45 11.04 19.01
C ALA A 519 35.67 11.15 19.93
N ALA A 520 35.78 10.24 20.89
CA ALA A 520 36.95 10.05 21.74
C ALA A 520 37.98 9.17 21.03
#